data_AF-A0A8J8PI13-F1
#
_entry.id   AF-A0A8J8PI13-F1
#
_cell.length_a   1.000
_cell.length_b   1.000
_cell.length_c   1.000
_cell.angle_alpha   90.00
_cell.angle_beta   90.00
_cell.angle_gamma   90.00
#
_symmetry.space_group_name_H-M   'P 1'
#
loop_
_entity.id
_entity.type
_entity.pdbx_description
1 polymer ?
#
loop_
_entity_poly.entity_id
_entity_poly.type
_entity_poly.pdbx_seq_one_letter_code
_entity_poly.pdbx_strand_id
1 'polypeptide(L)'
;AKYVKTKTGKNLIIVPPNGRCIVHANYTRQLVELARKKYPNALLIAHPESPLEILQAADFVGSTNQMIEFAKNSSNKEFIVATEIGMINALQLQVPDKKFYPIVSTEACACARCPYMAMITIDKIKRSLEEEIYPVRVPSDIAEKAKQAFERTIKLIERY
;
A
#
# COMPACT_ATOMS: atom_id res chain seq x y z
N ALA A 1 12.14 -3.02 -2.78
CA ALA A 1 13.53 -3.19 -3.27
C ALA A 1 13.60 -3.58 -4.76
N LYS A 2 13.02 -4.71 -5.18
CA LYS A 2 13.06 -5.16 -6.59
C LYS A 2 12.55 -4.10 -7.58
N TYR A 3 11.45 -3.41 -7.26
CA TYR A 3 10.93 -2.29 -8.05
C TYR A 3 11.92 -1.11 -8.18
N VAL A 4 12.60 -0.74 -7.09
CA VAL A 4 13.63 0.33 -7.13
C VAL A 4 14.80 -0.07 -8.04
N LYS A 5 15.21 -1.34 -8.03
CA LYS A 5 16.24 -1.85 -8.94
C LYS A 5 15.82 -1.72 -10.40
N THR A 6 14.56 -2.03 -10.75
CA THR A 6 14.09 -1.89 -12.14
C THR A 6 13.99 -0.43 -12.58
N LYS A 7 13.69 0.51 -11.67
CA LYS A 7 13.62 1.94 -11.99
C LYS A 7 14.96 2.66 -12.04
N THR A 8 15.95 2.21 -11.27
CA THR A 8 17.23 2.92 -11.13
C THR A 8 18.41 2.22 -11.81
N GLY A 9 18.29 0.93 -12.14
CA GLY A 9 19.40 0.11 -12.63
C GLY A 9 20.49 -0.18 -11.58
N LYS A 10 20.36 0.33 -10.35
CA LYS A 10 21.37 0.18 -9.30
C LYS A 10 21.38 -1.22 -8.71
N ASN A 11 22.56 -1.69 -8.32
CA ASN A 11 22.71 -2.89 -7.51
C ASN A 11 22.30 -2.57 -6.07
N LEU A 12 21.33 -3.35 -5.55
CA LEU A 12 20.80 -3.19 -4.20
C LEU A 12 21.16 -4.39 -3.34
N ILE A 13 21.68 -4.14 -2.15
CA ILE A 13 21.87 -5.15 -1.10
C ILE A 13 20.59 -5.20 -0.27
N ILE A 14 19.92 -6.35 -0.23
CA ILE A 14 18.62 -6.50 0.43
C ILE A 14 18.82 -7.09 1.82
N VAL A 15 18.33 -6.40 2.86
CA VAL A 15 18.41 -6.82 4.25
C VAL A 15 17.04 -6.62 4.93
N PRO A 16 16.49 -7.64 5.62
CA PRO A 16 16.94 -9.03 5.63
C PRO A 16 16.67 -9.72 4.27
N PRO A 17 17.32 -10.86 3.99
CA PRO A 17 16.96 -11.69 2.85
C PRO A 17 15.47 -12.05 2.89
N ASN A 18 14.80 -12.00 1.74
CA ASN A 18 13.37 -12.34 1.59
C ASN A 18 12.38 -11.53 2.44
N GLY A 19 12.80 -10.37 2.99
CA GLY A 19 11.88 -9.44 3.66
C GLY A 19 10.75 -9.00 2.72
N ARG A 20 9.50 -9.26 3.12
CA ARG A 20 8.29 -8.99 2.34
C ARG A 20 7.09 -8.72 3.24
N CYS A 21 6.13 -7.96 2.74
CA CYS A 21 4.85 -7.75 3.41
C CYS A 21 3.96 -8.99 3.27
N ILE A 22 3.37 -9.43 4.38
CA ILE A 22 2.48 -10.60 4.42
C ILE A 22 1.19 -10.42 3.62
N VAL A 23 0.76 -9.18 3.39
CA VAL A 23 -0.46 -8.86 2.62
C VAL A 23 -0.13 -8.88 1.13
N HIS A 24 0.81 -8.05 0.70
CA HIS A 24 1.13 -7.90 -0.73
C HIS A 24 1.77 -9.16 -1.34
N ALA A 25 2.42 -10.01 -0.54
CA ALA A 25 2.98 -11.27 -1.01
C ALA A 25 1.94 -12.33 -1.42
N ASN A 26 0.66 -12.16 -1.06
CA ASN A 26 -0.39 -13.12 -1.37
C ASN A 26 -0.98 -12.95 -2.79
N TYR A 27 -0.64 -11.86 -3.49
CA TYR A 27 -1.12 -11.65 -4.84
C TYR A 27 -0.37 -12.53 -5.83
N THR A 28 -1.12 -13.23 -6.68
CA THR A 28 -0.59 -14.07 -7.74
C THR A 28 -1.11 -13.59 -9.09
N ARG A 29 -0.37 -13.91 -10.16
CA ARG A 29 -0.79 -13.63 -11.53
C ARG A 29 -2.20 -14.17 -11.85
N GLN A 30 -2.54 -15.36 -11.35
CA GLN A 30 -3.86 -15.96 -11.58
C GLN A 30 -4.98 -15.11 -10.97
N LEU A 31 -4.77 -14.56 -9.76
CA LEU A 31 -5.75 -13.67 -9.14
C LEU A 31 -5.94 -12.39 -9.94
N VAL A 32 -4.87 -11.81 -10.48
CA VAL A 32 -4.93 -10.65 -11.37
C VAL A 32 -5.71 -10.97 -12.65
N GLU A 33 -5.43 -12.11 -13.28
CA GLU A 33 -6.11 -12.53 -14.50
C GLU A 33 -7.62 -12.77 -14.28
N LEU A 34 -7.99 -13.38 -13.16
CA LEU A 34 -9.40 -13.54 -12.77
C LEU A 34 -10.08 -12.18 -12.53
N ALA A 35 -9.41 -11.26 -11.83
CA ALA A 35 -9.93 -9.93 -11.58
C ALA A 35 -10.14 -9.14 -12.88
N ARG A 36 -9.17 -9.18 -13.80
CA ARG A 36 -9.29 -8.53 -15.13
C ARG A 36 -10.38 -9.17 -15.99
N LYS A 37 -10.58 -10.49 -15.92
CA LYS A 37 -11.71 -11.15 -16.60
C LYS A 37 -13.06 -10.69 -16.05
N LYS A 38 -13.16 -10.48 -14.74
CA LYS A 38 -14.38 -10.02 -14.06
C LYS A 38 -14.65 -8.54 -14.31
N TYR A 39 -13.60 -7.72 -14.38
CA TYR A 39 -13.67 -6.27 -14.56
C TYR A 39 -12.80 -5.84 -15.76
N PRO A 40 -13.24 -6.13 -17.00
CA PRO A 40 -12.41 -5.94 -18.20
C PRO A 40 -12.05 -4.48 -18.48
N ASN A 41 -12.86 -3.53 -18.01
CA ASN A 41 -12.63 -2.09 -18.20
C ASN A 41 -11.83 -1.44 -17.06
N ALA A 42 -11.46 -2.22 -16.05
CA ALA A 42 -10.80 -1.68 -14.87
C ALA A 42 -9.28 -1.63 -15.04
N LEU A 43 -8.69 -0.50 -14.62
CA LEU A 43 -7.22 -0.36 -14.55
C LEU A 43 -6.70 -1.00 -13.27
N LEU A 44 -5.65 -1.82 -13.38
CA LEU A 44 -4.95 -2.41 -12.25
C LEU A 44 -3.96 -1.43 -11.65
N ILE A 45 -4.20 -1.03 -10.40
CA ILE A 45 -3.27 -0.21 -9.62
C ILE A 45 -2.66 -1.05 -8.48
N ALA A 46 -1.33 -1.05 -8.36
CA ALA A 46 -0.61 -1.95 -7.46
C ALA A 46 0.44 -1.24 -6.59
N HIS A 47 0.60 -1.73 -5.36
CA HIS A 47 1.60 -1.18 -4.44
C HIS A 47 2.98 -1.76 -4.78
N PRO A 48 4.09 -0.98 -4.72
CA PRO A 48 5.43 -1.46 -5.06
C PRO A 48 5.97 -2.60 -4.16
N GLU A 49 5.27 -2.95 -3.08
CA GLU A 49 5.55 -4.13 -2.25
C GLU A 49 5.04 -5.45 -2.86
N SER A 50 4.16 -5.38 -3.86
CA SER A 50 3.64 -6.56 -4.56
C SER A 50 4.74 -7.30 -5.34
N PRO A 51 4.57 -8.61 -5.61
CA PRO A 51 5.49 -9.38 -6.43
C PRO A 51 5.70 -8.75 -7.81
N LEU A 52 6.90 -8.94 -8.37
CA LEU A 52 7.29 -8.28 -9.61
C LEU A 52 6.34 -8.61 -10.78
N GLU A 53 5.83 -9.84 -10.83
CA GLU A 53 4.83 -10.27 -11.83
C GLU A 53 3.54 -9.44 -11.79
N ILE A 54 3.11 -9.02 -10.59
CA ILE A 54 1.94 -8.15 -10.40
C ILE A 54 2.27 -6.74 -10.84
N LEU A 55 3.46 -6.25 -10.48
CA LEU A 55 3.93 -4.91 -10.88
C LEU A 55 4.07 -4.78 -12.40
N GLN A 56 4.47 -5.85 -13.08
CA GLN A 56 4.58 -5.88 -14.55
C GLN A 56 3.22 -5.91 -15.24
N ALA A 57 2.20 -6.49 -14.60
CA ALA A 57 0.83 -6.52 -15.11
C ALA A 57 0.01 -5.28 -14.76
N ALA A 58 0.50 -4.41 -13.87
CA ALA A 58 -0.21 -3.24 -13.37
C ALA A 58 -0.15 -2.07 -14.35
N ASP A 59 -1.29 -1.38 -14.49
CA ASP A 59 -1.41 -0.14 -15.27
C ASP A 59 -0.80 1.05 -14.52
N PHE A 60 -0.73 0.97 -13.18
CA PHE A 60 -0.05 1.94 -12.33
C PHE A 60 0.59 1.28 -11.11
N VAL A 61 1.78 1.74 -10.73
CA VAL A 61 2.49 1.30 -9.52
C VAL A 61 2.89 2.52 -8.68
N GLY A 62 2.43 2.57 -7.44
CA GLY A 62 2.70 3.68 -6.52
C GLY A 62 2.29 3.41 -5.08
N SER A 63 2.62 4.35 -4.19
CA SER A 63 2.11 4.36 -2.81
C SER A 63 0.58 4.53 -2.77
N THR A 64 -0.02 4.30 -1.61
CA THR A 64 -1.46 4.52 -1.39
C THR A 64 -1.92 5.92 -1.79
N ASN A 65 -1.18 6.96 -1.41
CA ASN A 65 -1.49 8.33 -1.82
C ASN A 65 -1.33 8.54 -3.33
N GLN A 66 -0.26 7.98 -3.93
CA GLN A 66 -0.07 8.06 -5.37
C GLN A 66 -1.17 7.33 -6.15
N MET A 67 -1.73 6.24 -5.61
CA MET A 67 -2.90 5.57 -6.17
C MET A 67 -4.16 6.44 -6.14
N ILE A 68 -4.40 7.15 -5.04
CA ILE A 68 -5.52 8.10 -4.94
C ILE A 68 -5.36 9.20 -5.99
N GLU A 69 -4.18 9.80 -6.09
CA GLU A 69 -3.92 10.87 -7.05
C GLU A 69 -4.01 10.38 -8.50
N PHE A 70 -3.52 9.17 -8.80
CA PHE A 70 -3.73 8.55 -10.10
C PHE A 70 -5.21 8.33 -10.40
N ALA A 71 -5.97 7.81 -9.42
CA ALA A 71 -7.40 7.58 -9.57
C ALA A 71 -8.16 8.90 -9.77
N LYS A 72 -7.82 9.99 -9.07
CA LYS A 72 -8.43 11.32 -9.26
C LYS A 72 -8.23 11.84 -10.68
N ASN A 73 -6.99 11.76 -11.18
CA ASN A 73 -6.60 12.36 -12.46
C ASN A 73 -6.86 11.47 -13.69
N SER A 74 -7.14 10.18 -13.49
CA SER A 74 -7.47 9.26 -14.58
C SER A 74 -8.83 9.59 -15.21
N SER A 75 -8.99 9.38 -16.51
CA SER A 75 -10.31 9.40 -17.16
C SER A 75 -11.11 8.11 -16.91
N ASN A 76 -10.44 7.02 -16.48
CA ASN A 76 -11.09 5.74 -16.25
C ASN A 76 -12.01 5.79 -15.03
N LYS A 77 -13.07 4.97 -15.06
CA LYS A 77 -14.09 4.89 -14.00
C LYS A 77 -13.95 3.67 -13.09
N GLU A 78 -13.18 2.67 -13.50
CA GLU A 78 -13.08 1.39 -12.81
C GLU A 78 -11.62 1.04 -12.50
N PHE A 79 -11.35 0.55 -11.30
CA PHE A 79 -9.98 0.22 -10.87
C PHE A 79 -9.97 -1.10 -10.10
N ILE A 80 -9.04 -1.98 -10.45
CA ILE A 80 -8.68 -3.13 -9.63
C ILE A 80 -7.54 -2.70 -8.71
N VAL A 81 -7.70 -2.90 -7.41
CA VAL A 81 -6.82 -2.39 -6.37
C VAL A 81 -6.03 -3.55 -5.76
N ALA A 82 -4.71 -3.58 -6.03
CA ALA A 82 -3.78 -4.58 -5.53
C ALA A 82 -2.99 -4.05 -4.32
N THR A 83 -3.70 -3.82 -3.22
CA THR A 83 -3.14 -3.43 -1.92
C THR A 83 -4.10 -3.81 -0.79
N GLU A 84 -3.78 -3.42 0.44
CA GLU A 84 -4.61 -3.64 1.62
C GLU A 84 -6.08 -3.20 1.41
N ILE A 85 -7.03 -4.03 1.86
CA ILE A 85 -8.46 -3.88 1.55
C ILE A 85 -9.07 -2.55 2.05
N GLY A 86 -8.60 -2.02 3.17
CA GLY A 86 -9.02 -0.73 3.73
C GLY A 86 -8.73 0.44 2.80
N MET A 87 -7.79 0.28 1.86
CA MET A 87 -7.52 1.29 0.83
C MET A 87 -8.72 1.55 -0.08
N ILE A 88 -9.57 0.54 -0.31
CA ILE A 88 -10.77 0.70 -1.14
C ILE A 88 -11.70 1.74 -0.54
N ASN A 89 -11.91 1.70 0.79
CA ASN A 89 -12.74 2.69 1.47
C ASN A 89 -12.15 4.11 1.34
N ALA A 90 -10.84 4.25 1.50
CA ALA A 90 -10.17 5.54 1.32
C ALA A 90 -10.32 6.08 -0.12
N LEU A 91 -10.12 5.23 -1.13
CA LEU A 91 -10.32 5.57 -2.54
C LEU A 91 -11.77 5.97 -2.83
N GLN A 92 -12.73 5.21 -2.31
CA GLN A 92 -14.16 5.49 -2.51
C GLN A 92 -14.59 6.81 -1.85
N LEU A 93 -14.05 7.14 -0.67
CA LEU A 93 -14.32 8.41 0.00
C LEU A 93 -13.71 9.60 -0.76
N GLN A 94 -12.51 9.44 -1.30
CA GLN A 94 -11.78 10.52 -1.98
C GLN A 94 -12.21 10.71 -3.44
N VAL A 95 -12.73 9.66 -4.08
CA VAL A 95 -13.10 9.66 -5.50
C VAL A 95 -14.45 8.93 -5.69
N PRO A 96 -15.56 9.48 -5.19
CA PRO A 96 -16.84 8.78 -5.07
C PRO A 96 -17.47 8.35 -6.40
N ASP A 97 -17.17 9.06 -7.50
CA ASP A 97 -17.74 8.80 -8.82
C ASP A 97 -17.09 7.62 -9.56
N LYS A 98 -16.15 6.92 -8.92
CA LYS A 98 -15.38 5.81 -9.50
C LYS A 98 -15.59 4.55 -8.69
N LYS A 99 -15.36 3.41 -9.34
CA LYS A 99 -15.54 2.08 -8.76
C LYS A 99 -14.19 1.44 -8.50
N PHE A 100 -14.03 0.89 -7.30
CA PHE A 100 -12.81 0.27 -6.84
C PHE A 100 -13.09 -1.19 -6.45
N TYR A 101 -12.35 -2.11 -7.05
CA TYR A 101 -12.55 -3.55 -6.90
C TYR A 101 -11.32 -4.19 -6.26
N PRO A 102 -11.48 -5.04 -5.24
CA PRO A 102 -10.36 -5.83 -4.73
C PRO A 102 -9.97 -6.93 -5.73
N ILE A 103 -8.71 -7.36 -5.69
CA ILE A 103 -8.26 -8.56 -6.43
C ILE A 103 -8.93 -9.84 -5.90
N VAL A 104 -9.18 -9.94 -4.60
CA VAL A 104 -9.78 -11.13 -3.98
C VAL A 104 -11.28 -10.95 -3.81
N SER A 105 -12.06 -11.97 -4.20
CA SER A 105 -13.51 -11.88 -4.38
C SER A 105 -14.36 -12.29 -3.18
N THR A 106 -13.79 -12.85 -2.13
CA THR A 106 -14.58 -13.39 -1.01
C THR A 106 -14.32 -12.63 0.28
N GLU A 107 -15.40 -12.17 0.91
CA GLU A 107 -15.41 -11.68 2.29
C GLU A 107 -14.79 -12.70 3.28
N ALA A 108 -14.73 -13.98 2.89
CA ALA A 108 -14.13 -15.07 3.64
C ALA A 108 -12.58 -15.14 3.56
N CYS A 109 -11.93 -14.54 2.56
CA CYS A 109 -10.47 -14.56 2.44
C CYS A 109 -9.90 -13.27 3.05
N ALA A 110 -9.36 -13.36 4.27
CA ALA A 110 -8.60 -12.26 4.92
C ALA A 110 -7.26 -11.93 4.22
N CYS A 111 -7.08 -12.38 2.99
CA CYS A 111 -5.83 -12.49 2.26
C CYS A 111 -5.25 -11.14 1.84
N ALA A 112 -6.10 -10.11 1.75
CA ALA A 112 -5.72 -8.71 1.49
C ALA A 112 -5.92 -7.80 2.71
N ARG A 113 -6.23 -8.33 3.89
CA ARG A 113 -6.43 -7.54 5.12
C ARG A 113 -5.21 -7.67 6.01
N CYS A 114 -4.63 -6.54 6.42
CA CYS A 114 -3.52 -6.58 7.37
C CYS A 114 -4.07 -6.90 8.78
N PRO A 115 -3.72 -8.05 9.40
CA PRO A 115 -4.24 -8.41 10.72
C PRO A 115 -3.79 -7.42 11.79
N TYR A 116 -2.61 -6.82 11.62
CA TYR A 116 -2.06 -5.85 12.56
C TYR A 116 -2.74 -4.48 12.48
N MET A 117 -3.10 -4.01 11.27
CA MET A 117 -3.91 -2.79 11.12
C MET A 117 -5.31 -2.97 11.71
N ALA A 118 -5.89 -4.16 11.53
CA ALA A 118 -7.21 -4.50 12.06
C ALA A 118 -7.27 -4.61 13.60
N MET A 119 -6.13 -4.53 14.31
CA MET A 119 -6.12 -4.51 15.78
C MET A 119 -6.67 -3.20 16.36
N ILE A 120 -6.71 -2.12 15.57
CA ILE A 120 -7.24 -0.82 15.99
C ILE A 120 -8.76 -0.82 15.82
N THR A 121 -9.48 -0.63 16.92
CA THR A 121 -10.96 -0.62 16.96
C THR A 121 -11.46 0.70 17.54
N ILE A 122 -12.72 1.04 17.28
CA ILE A 122 -13.34 2.28 17.81
C ILE A 122 -13.27 2.32 19.34
N ASP A 123 -13.53 1.20 20.03
CA ASP A 123 -13.43 1.14 21.50
C ASP A 123 -12.01 1.39 22.00
N LYS A 124 -10.99 0.86 21.30
CA LYS A 124 -9.58 1.11 21.65
C LYS A 124 -9.17 2.55 21.38
N ILE A 125 -9.67 3.17 20.31
CA ILE A 125 -9.44 4.59 20.01
C ILE A 125 -10.07 5.45 21.11
N LYS A 126 -11.35 5.20 21.43
CA LYS A 126 -12.06 5.91 22.51
C LYS A 126 -11.28 5.84 23.81
N ARG A 127 -10.92 4.62 24.24
CA ARG A 127 -10.15 4.39 25.46
C ARG A 127 -8.79 5.10 25.44
N SER A 128 -8.09 5.03 24.31
CA SER A 128 -6.79 5.69 24.13
C SER A 128 -6.88 7.20 24.33
N LEU A 129 -7.96 7.83 23.87
CA LEU A 129 -8.22 9.26 24.03
C LEU A 129 -8.69 9.62 25.44
N GLU A 130 -9.57 8.82 26.04
CA GLU A 130 -10.12 9.08 27.38
C GLU A 130 -9.10 8.88 28.50
N GLU A 131 -8.24 7.86 28.38
CA GLU A 131 -7.23 7.51 29.38
C GLU A 131 -5.83 8.10 29.07
N GLU A 132 -5.67 8.78 27.93
CA GLU A 132 -4.38 9.29 27.42
C GLU A 132 -3.26 8.22 27.35
N ILE A 133 -3.64 6.96 27.11
CA ILE A 133 -2.75 5.83 26.85
C ILE A 133 -2.71 5.56 25.33
N TYR A 134 -1.68 4.99 24.70
CA TYR A 134 -0.44 4.42 25.17
C TYR A 134 0.70 5.30 24.63
N PRO A 135 1.29 6.21 25.43
CA PRO A 135 2.28 7.15 24.91
C PRO A 135 3.48 6.39 24.33
N VAL A 136 3.75 6.60 23.05
CA VAL A 136 4.91 6.02 22.37
C VAL A 136 6.16 6.75 22.85
N ARG A 137 7.06 6.01 23.50
CA ARG A 137 8.36 6.52 23.98
C ARG A 137 9.48 5.82 23.25
N VAL A 138 10.47 6.60 22.80
CA VAL A 138 11.67 6.09 22.13
C VAL A 138 12.89 6.68 22.86
N PRO A 139 13.93 5.89 23.17
CA PRO A 139 15.17 6.40 23.74
C PRO A 139 15.77 7.53 22.90
N SER A 140 16.30 8.57 23.56
CA SER A 140 16.76 9.80 22.89
C SER A 140 17.88 9.57 21.89
N ASP A 141 18.80 8.65 22.19
CA ASP A 141 19.91 8.28 21.32
C ASP A 141 19.44 7.58 20.03
N ILE A 142 18.37 6.79 20.11
CA ILE A 142 17.73 6.16 18.95
C ILE A 142 16.93 7.19 18.16
N ALA A 143 16.12 8.00 18.85
CA ALA A 143 15.27 9.01 18.23
C ALA A 143 16.08 10.02 17.41
N GLU A 144 17.19 10.51 17.95
CA GLU A 144 18.07 11.47 17.27
C GLU A 144 18.68 10.89 15.98
N LYS A 145 19.19 9.66 16.03
CA LYS A 145 19.73 8.97 14.84
C LYS A 145 18.67 8.74 13.77
N ALA A 146 17.48 8.31 14.17
CA ALA A 146 16.36 8.11 13.24
C ALA A 146 15.90 9.44 12.60
N LYS A 147 15.85 10.52 13.40
CA LYS A 147 15.50 11.86 12.94
C LYS A 147 16.49 12.37 11.89
N GLN A 148 17.80 12.23 12.11
CA GLN A 148 18.81 12.64 11.13
C GLN A 148 18.66 11.93 9.77
N ALA A 149 18.38 10.63 9.78
CA ALA A 149 18.11 9.87 8.55
C ALA A 149 16.84 10.36 7.82
N PHE A 150 15.79 10.67 8.58
CA PHE A 150 14.55 11.22 8.03
C PHE A 150 14.74 12.61 7.43
N GLU A 151 15.37 13.54 8.16
CA GLU A 151 15.62 14.91 7.68
C GLU A 151 16.48 14.93 6.42
N ARG A 152 17.47 14.04 6.32
CA ARG A 152 18.26 13.89 5.09
C ARG A 152 17.38 13.44 3.92
N THR A 153 16.42 12.56 4.16
CA THR A 153 15.48 12.09 3.13
C THR A 153 14.58 13.23 2.65
N ILE A 154 14.02 14.02 3.58
CA ILE A 154 13.19 15.18 3.22
C ILE A 154 13.98 16.21 2.40
N LYS A 155 15.19 16.57 2.85
CA LYS A 155 16.07 17.49 2.10
C LYS A 155 16.43 16.99 0.69
N LEU A 156 16.44 15.68 0.46
CA LEU A 156 16.67 15.12 -0.87
C LEU A 156 15.42 15.20 -1.74
N ILE A 157 14.23 15.03 -1.16
CA ILE A 157 12.96 15.14 -1.89
C ILE A 157 12.69 16.58 -2.30
N GLU A 158 12.90 17.56 -1.41
CA GLU A 158 12.65 18.99 -1.68
C GLU A 158 13.58 19.62 -2.73
N ARG A 159 14.69 18.96 -3.07
CA ARG A 159 15.62 19.44 -4.10
C ARG A 159 15.15 19.15 -5.52
N TYR A 160 14.09 18.37 -5.69
CA TYR A 160 13.49 17.97 -6.96
C TYR A 160 12.03 18.39 -7.02
#